data_AF-A0A2V6KBK3-F1
#
_entry.id   AF-A0A2V6KBK3-F1
#
_cell.length_a   1.000
_cell.length_b   1.000
_cell.length_c   1.000
_cell.angle_alpha   90.00
_cell.angle_beta   90.00
_cell.angle_gamma   90.00
#
_symmetry.space_group_name_H-M   'P 1'
#
loop_
_entity.id
_entity.type
_entity.pdbx_description
1 polymer ?
#
loop_
_entity_poly.entity_id
_entity_poly.type
_entity_poly.pdbx_seq_one_letter_code
_entity_poly.pdbx_strand_id
1 'polypeptide(L)'
;MLVQPLPAEESPPEKPKQFIYVLHLVPRLYADASWTDEDKEVLQRHFVRFQEAIKAGKLILAGRTSEAGDKTFGIAIFQAKDEAAARKFMEEDPAVAGGLMTAELHPFSVALEHPNP
;
A
#
# COMPACT_ATOMS: atom_id res chain seq x y z
N MET A 1 -53.03 18.31 6.37
CA MET A 1 -52.14 17.13 6.40
C MET A 1 -50.74 17.62 6.07
N LEU A 2 -49.83 17.62 7.03
CA LEU A 2 -48.43 18.01 6.84
C LEU A 2 -47.61 16.73 6.82
N VAL A 3 -47.01 16.40 5.67
CA VAL A 3 -46.09 15.27 5.51
C VAL A 3 -44.71 15.79 5.92
N GLN A 4 -44.15 15.27 7.00
CA GLN A 4 -42.76 15.54 7.38
C GLN A 4 -41.83 14.69 6.51
N PRO A 5 -40.64 15.19 6.12
CA PRO A 5 -39.66 14.36 5.44
C PRO A 5 -39.06 13.36 6.43
N LEU A 6 -38.92 12.11 6.01
CA LEU A 6 -38.20 11.08 6.77
C LEU A 6 -36.71 11.47 6.89
N PRO A 7 -36.06 11.23 8.04
CA PRO A 7 -34.62 11.41 8.17
C PRO A 7 -33.91 10.51 7.16
N ALA A 8 -32.88 11.02 6.50
CA ALA A 8 -32.00 10.18 5.69
C ALA A 8 -31.35 9.14 6.61
N GLU A 9 -31.68 7.87 6.41
CA GLU A 9 -30.99 6.78 7.07
C GLU A 9 -29.54 6.78 6.59
N GLU A 10 -28.62 7.18 7.47
CA GLU A 10 -27.20 6.97 7.24
C GLU A 10 -26.97 5.47 7.10
N SER A 11 -26.56 5.05 5.90
CA SER A 11 -26.24 3.66 5.62
C SER A 11 -25.12 3.19 6.56
N PRO A 12 -25.15 1.94 7.05
CA PRO A 12 -24.11 1.45 7.94
C PRO A 12 -22.73 1.61 7.29
N PRO A 13 -21.67 1.85 8.10
CA PRO A 13 -20.33 2.10 7.57
C PRO A 13 -19.91 0.92 6.67
N GLU A 14 -19.64 1.24 5.41
CA GLU A 14 -19.22 0.26 4.41
C GLU A 14 -17.92 -0.41 4.89
N LYS A 15 -17.86 -1.74 4.87
CA LYS A 15 -16.65 -2.46 5.28
C LYS A 15 -15.48 -2.05 4.37
N PRO A 16 -14.29 -1.82 4.93
CA PRO A 16 -13.13 -1.45 4.12
C PRO A 16 -12.81 -2.55 3.10
N LYS A 17 -12.48 -2.13 1.88
CA LYS A 17 -12.10 -2.99 0.76
C LYS A 17 -10.61 -3.29 0.85
N GLN A 18 -10.21 -4.47 0.40
CA GLN A 18 -8.82 -4.90 0.41
C GLN A 18 -8.18 -4.71 -0.97
N PHE A 19 -6.89 -4.37 -0.94
CA PHE A 19 -6.09 -4.11 -2.13
C PHE A 19 -4.69 -4.67 -1.93
N ILE A 20 -4.05 -4.96 -3.06
CA ILE A 20 -2.63 -5.26 -3.12
C ILE A 20 -1.99 -4.28 -4.11
N TYR A 21 -0.78 -3.82 -3.82
CA TYR A 21 0.09 -3.35 -4.90
C TYR A 21 1.43 -4.06 -4.91
N VAL A 22 1.95 -4.25 -6.12
CA VAL A 22 3.24 -4.87 -6.40
C VAL A 22 4.24 -3.78 -6.75
N LEU A 23 5.35 -3.73 -6.02
CA LEU A 23 6.44 -2.77 -6.17
C LEU A 23 7.57 -3.40 -6.98
N HIS A 24 8.03 -2.73 -8.03
CA HIS A 24 9.21 -3.12 -8.79
C HIS A 24 10.28 -2.05 -8.69
N LEU A 25 11.51 -2.47 -8.39
CA LEU A 25 12.65 -1.57 -8.33
C LEU A 25 12.97 -1.02 -9.72
N VAL A 26 13.35 0.26 -9.82
CA VAL A 26 13.74 0.83 -11.12
C VAL A 26 15.12 0.33 -11.57
N PRO A 27 15.39 0.24 -12.89
CA PRO A 27 16.66 -0.31 -13.38
C PRO A 27 17.92 0.37 -12.88
N ARG A 28 17.88 1.68 -12.60
CA ARG A 28 19.04 2.43 -12.08
C ARG A 28 19.51 1.94 -10.70
N LEU A 29 18.68 1.16 -9.98
CA LEU A 29 18.94 0.70 -8.61
C LEU A 29 19.19 -0.81 -8.51
N TYR A 30 19.29 -1.53 -9.64
CA TYR A 30 19.54 -2.98 -9.61
C TYR A 30 20.92 -3.35 -9.08
N ALA A 31 21.91 -2.46 -9.23
CA ALA A 31 23.23 -2.63 -8.65
C ALA A 31 23.30 -1.94 -7.28
N ASP A 32 23.76 -2.66 -6.26
CA ASP A 32 23.89 -2.13 -4.90
C ASP A 32 24.77 -0.87 -4.83
N ALA A 33 25.80 -0.80 -5.68
CA ALA A 33 26.69 0.36 -5.78
C ALA A 33 26.02 1.63 -6.34
N SER A 34 24.82 1.52 -6.92
CA SER A 34 24.08 2.65 -7.49
C SER A 34 23.19 3.37 -6.47
N TRP A 35 23.07 2.86 -5.25
CA TRP A 35 22.25 3.45 -4.20
C TRP A 35 22.95 4.64 -3.55
N THR A 36 22.34 5.83 -3.65
CA THR A 36 22.81 7.02 -2.94
C THR A 36 22.30 7.05 -1.50
N ASP A 37 22.79 7.99 -0.70
CA ASP A 37 22.29 8.17 0.66
C ASP A 37 20.86 8.75 0.66
N GLU A 38 20.52 9.59 -0.31
CA GLU A 38 19.15 10.08 -0.52
C GLU A 38 18.19 8.94 -0.87
N ASP A 39 18.60 8.00 -1.73
CA ASP A 39 17.78 6.82 -2.05
C ASP A 39 17.53 5.98 -0.78
N LYS A 40 18.56 5.78 0.06
CA LYS A 40 18.42 5.04 1.32
C LYS A 40 17.47 5.77 2.28
N GLU A 41 17.54 7.09 2.38
CA GLU A 41 16.62 7.89 3.20
C GLU A 41 15.16 7.81 2.71
N VAL A 42 14.93 7.78 1.40
CA VAL A 42 13.59 7.53 0.83
C VAL A 42 13.10 6.14 1.23
N LEU A 43 13.94 5.11 1.10
CA LEU A 43 13.58 3.75 1.46
C LEU A 43 13.27 3.61 2.96
N GLN A 44 13.99 4.32 3.83
CA GLN A 44 13.69 4.36 5.26
C GLN A 44 12.32 5.00 5.53
N ARG A 45 11.98 6.10 4.86
CA ARG A 45 10.65 6.72 4.99
C ARG A 45 9.53 5.81 4.52
N HIS A 46 9.75 5.07 3.43
CA HIS A 46 8.85 4.02 2.96
C HIS A 46 8.60 2.98 4.06
N PHE A 47 9.66 2.46 4.69
CA PHE A 47 9.53 1.48 5.78
C PHE A 47 8.78 2.04 7.00
N VAL A 48 9.09 3.27 7.43
CA VAL A 48 8.39 3.94 8.54
C VAL A 48 6.90 4.13 8.22
N ARG A 49 6.54 4.52 6.99
CA ARG A 49 5.13 4.63 6.58
C ARG A 49 4.38 3.30 6.74
N PHE A 50 5.00 2.18 6.41
CA PHE A 50 4.39 0.85 6.59
C PHE A 50 4.25 0.48 8.06
N GLN A 51 5.23 0.78 8.91
CA GLN A 51 5.10 0.58 10.35
C GLN A 51 3.91 1.35 10.92
N GLU A 52 3.74 2.62 10.55
CA GLU A 52 2.59 3.42 11.00
C GLU A 52 1.27 2.91 10.41
N ALA A 53 1.26 2.44 9.16
CA ALA A 53 0.07 1.86 8.55
C ALA A 53 -0.36 0.53 9.21
N ILE A 54 0.59 -0.30 9.68
CA ILE A 54 0.31 -1.50 10.48
C ILE A 54 -0.31 -1.10 11.82
N LYS A 55 0.29 -0.13 12.53
CA LYS A 55 -0.25 0.36 13.82
C LYS A 55 -1.66 0.92 13.69
N ALA A 56 -1.97 1.56 12.57
CA ALA A 56 -3.30 2.09 12.27
C ALA A 56 -4.31 1.03 11.77
N GLY A 57 -3.90 -0.25 11.64
CA GLY A 57 -4.75 -1.33 11.10
C GLY A 57 -5.06 -1.18 9.61
N LYS A 58 -4.35 -0.30 8.89
CA LYS A 58 -4.56 -0.06 7.46
C LYS A 58 -3.78 -1.05 6.60
N LEU A 59 -2.53 -1.33 6.94
CA LEU A 59 -1.71 -2.33 6.26
C LEU A 59 -1.94 -3.70 6.93
N ILE A 60 -2.12 -4.75 6.13
CA ILE A 60 -2.27 -6.13 6.60
C ILE A 60 -0.91 -6.81 6.59
N LEU A 61 -0.19 -6.70 5.45
CA LEU A 61 1.12 -7.31 5.26
C LEU A 61 1.94 -6.48 4.26
N ALA A 62 3.25 -6.38 4.48
CA ALA A 62 4.19 -5.97 3.46
C ALA A 62 5.43 -6.86 3.51
N GLY A 63 6.02 -7.12 2.34
CA GLY A 63 7.21 -7.95 2.21
C GLY A 63 7.83 -7.80 0.83
N ARG A 64 9.05 -8.32 0.67
CA ARG A 64 9.75 -8.39 -0.61
C ARG A 64 10.31 -9.77 -0.83
N THR A 65 10.52 -10.13 -2.08
CA THR A 65 11.32 -11.30 -2.44
C THR A 65 12.77 -11.15 -1.97
N SER A 66 13.43 -12.29 -1.76
CA SER A 66 14.86 -12.35 -1.40
C SER A 66 15.80 -12.28 -2.61
N GLU A 67 15.26 -12.26 -3.83
CA GLU A 67 16.03 -12.09 -5.06
C GLU A 67 16.59 -10.66 -5.17
N ALA A 68 17.65 -10.51 -5.96
CA ALA A 68 18.33 -9.24 -6.20
C ALA A 68 17.96 -8.65 -7.57
N GLY A 69 18.22 -7.34 -7.74
CA GLY A 69 18.11 -6.66 -9.03
C GLY A 69 16.71 -6.68 -9.62
N ASP A 70 16.64 -7.01 -10.91
CA ASP A 70 15.43 -7.00 -11.73
C ASP A 70 14.39 -8.07 -11.37
N LYS A 71 14.82 -9.11 -10.65
CA LYS A 71 13.93 -10.20 -10.19
C LYS A 71 13.24 -9.86 -8.87
N THR A 72 13.70 -8.82 -8.17
CA THR A 72 13.14 -8.47 -6.87
C THR A 72 11.82 -7.71 -7.04
N PHE A 73 10.83 -8.03 -6.22
CA PHE A 73 9.61 -7.24 -6.10
C PHE A 73 9.12 -7.23 -4.65
N GLY A 74 8.44 -6.13 -4.31
CA GLY A 74 7.73 -5.96 -3.05
C GLY A 74 6.23 -6.14 -3.24
N ILE A 75 5.54 -6.48 -2.16
CA ILE A 75 4.08 -6.44 -2.10
C ILE A 75 3.63 -5.72 -0.83
N ALA A 76 2.49 -5.05 -0.91
CA ALA A 76 1.76 -4.51 0.23
C ALA A 76 0.28 -4.83 0.08
N ILE A 77 -0.28 -5.56 1.06
CA ILE A 77 -1.70 -5.91 1.15
C ILE A 77 -2.32 -5.05 2.24
N PHE A 78 -3.36 -4.28 1.92
CA PHE A 78 -3.89 -3.24 2.79
C PHE A 78 -5.38 -3.00 2.58
N GLN A 79 -5.96 -2.21 3.47
CA GLN A 79 -7.35 -1.82 3.47
C GLN A 79 -7.53 -0.36 3.05
N ALA A 80 -8.56 -0.08 2.25
CA ALA A 80 -8.97 1.27 1.86
C ALA A 80 -10.48 1.34 1.65
N LYS A 81 -11.04 2.56 1.70
CA LYS A 81 -12.47 2.80 1.48
C LYS A 81 -12.90 2.38 0.06
N ASP A 82 -12.10 2.75 -0.92
CA ASP A 82 -12.37 2.57 -2.35
C ASP A 82 -11.05 2.57 -3.15
N GLU A 83 -11.15 2.33 -4.46
CA GLU A 83 -9.98 2.28 -5.34
C GLU A 83 -9.23 3.61 -5.40
N ALA A 84 -9.94 4.74 -5.33
CA ALA A 84 -9.30 6.07 -5.35
C ALA A 84 -8.43 6.28 -4.11
N ALA A 85 -8.93 5.93 -2.93
CA ALA A 85 -8.16 5.96 -1.69
C ALA A 85 -6.99 4.96 -1.69
N ALA A 86 -7.18 3.79 -2.32
CA ALA A 86 -6.13 2.78 -2.47
C ALA A 86 -5.01 3.27 -3.39
N ARG A 87 -5.37 3.83 -4.55
CA ARG A 87 -4.45 4.43 -5.51
C ARG A 87 -3.65 5.57 -4.90
N LYS A 88 -4.32 6.47 -4.20
CA LYS A 88 -3.65 7.55 -3.45
C LYS A 88 -2.66 6.99 -2.43
N PHE A 89 -3.02 5.94 -1.68
CA PHE A 89 -2.12 5.34 -0.70
C PHE A 89 -0.85 4.75 -1.34
N MET A 90 -0.97 4.12 -2.51
CA MET A 90 0.14 3.59 -3.30
C MET A 90 1.01 4.72 -3.89
N GLU A 91 0.40 5.72 -4.51
CA GLU A 91 1.12 6.82 -5.18
C GLU A 91 1.89 7.70 -4.18
N GLU A 92 1.37 7.85 -2.95
CA GLU A 92 2.03 8.58 -1.86
C GLU A 92 3.08 7.73 -1.11
N ASP A 93 3.28 6.47 -1.47
CA ASP A 93 4.39 5.69 -0.93
C ASP A 93 5.71 6.40 -1.28
N PRO A 94 6.58 6.73 -0.30
CA PRO A 94 7.85 7.40 -0.55
C PRO A 94 8.72 6.72 -1.61
N ALA A 95 8.72 5.38 -1.69
CA ALA A 95 9.49 4.66 -2.70
C ALA A 95 8.91 4.87 -4.12
N VAL A 96 7.59 5.04 -4.23
CA VAL A 96 6.90 5.34 -5.49
C VAL A 96 7.02 6.82 -5.85
N ALA A 97 6.61 7.71 -4.95
CA ALA A 97 6.68 9.16 -5.14
C ALA A 97 8.12 9.66 -5.36
N GLY A 98 9.10 9.02 -4.73
CA GLY A 98 10.52 9.30 -4.90
C GLY A 98 11.14 8.67 -6.15
N GLY A 99 10.40 7.89 -6.93
CA GLY A 99 10.89 7.28 -8.16
C GLY A 99 11.93 6.17 -7.97
N LEU A 100 11.97 5.54 -6.80
CA LEU A 100 12.80 4.35 -6.55
C LEU A 100 12.10 3.08 -7.04
N MET A 101 10.76 3.07 -7.01
CA MET A 101 9.96 1.92 -7.40
C MET A 101 8.78 2.37 -8.28
N THR A 102 8.38 1.51 -9.21
CA THR A 102 7.07 1.58 -9.85
C THR A 102 6.10 0.67 -9.08
N ALA A 103 4.80 0.95 -9.17
CA ALA A 103 3.79 0.16 -8.48
C ALA A 103 2.55 -0.09 -9.33
N GLU A 104 1.99 -1.30 -9.20
CA GLU A 104 0.75 -1.72 -9.85
C GLU A 104 -0.29 -2.07 -8.78
N LEU A 105 -1.45 -1.41 -8.80
CA LEU A 105 -2.53 -1.60 -7.83
C LEU A 105 -3.60 -2.56 -8.37
N HIS A 106 -4.04 -3.48 -7.52
CA HIS A 106 -5.15 -4.39 -7.80
C HIS A 106 -6.14 -4.49 -6.63
N PRO A 107 -7.45 -4.58 -6.90
CA PRO A 107 -8.40 -5.11 -5.93
C PRO A 107 -7.97 -6.51 -5.48
N PHE A 108 -8.07 -6.79 -4.18
CA PHE A 108 -7.63 -8.05 -3.60
C PHE A 108 -8.58 -8.50 -2.50
N SER A 109 -8.68 -9.81 -2.28
CA SER A 109 -9.47 -10.37 -1.18
C SER A 109 -8.64 -11.46 -0.50
N VAL A 110 -8.29 -11.24 0.75
CA VAL A 110 -7.67 -12.25 1.61
C VAL A 110 -8.73 -13.32 1.88
N ALA A 111 -8.56 -14.49 1.26
CA ALA A 111 -9.47 -15.62 1.46
C ALA A 111 -9.13 -16.41 2.74
N LEU A 112 -7.84 -16.50 3.09
CA LEU A 112 -7.30 -17.23 4.23
C LEU A 112 -6.05 -16.50 4.73
N GLU A 113 -5.88 -16.40 6.04
CA GLU A 113 -4.68 -15.85 6.68
C GLU A 113 -4.33 -16.63 7.95
N HIS A 114 -3.03 -16.74 8.24
CA HIS A 114 -2.58 -17.20 9.56
C HIS A 114 -2.65 -16.01 10.53
N PRO A 115 -3.07 -16.18 11.79
CA PRO A 115 -3.18 -15.07 12.75
C PRO A 115 -1.83 -14.43 13.13
N ASN A 116 -0.70 -15.02 12.73
CA ASN A 116 0.65 -14.50 12.99
C ASN A 116 1.64 -15.03 11.92
N PRO A 117 1.70 -14.43 10.72
CA PRO A 117 2.58 -14.86 9.62
C PRO A 117 4.04 -14.38 9.78
#